data_AF-D9WKJ0-F1
#
_entry.id   AF-D9WKJ0-F1
#
_cell.length_a   1.000
_cell.length_b   1.000
_cell.length_c   1.000
_cell.angle_alpha   90.00
_cell.angle_beta   90.00
_cell.angle_gamma   90.00
#
_symmetry.space_group_name_H-M   'P 1'
#
loop_
_entity.id
_entity.type
_entity.pdbx_description
1 polymer ?
#
loop_
_entity_poly.entity_id
_entity_poly.type
_entity_poly.pdbx_seq_one_letter_code
_entity_poly.pdbx_strand_id
1 'polypeptide(L)'
;QLSGGRLVLGVGIGWARQEYEALGIPFHLRGKLTDQHLQQIRTAWEDDADHSSGGIPIWVGGMSDAALRRAVRYGEAWHPA
;
A
#
# COMPACT_ATOMS: atom_id res chain seq x y z
N GLN A 1 -6.08 -5.91 19.54
CA GLN A 1 -5.12 -6.25 18.46
C GLN A 1 -4.63 -7.70 18.58
N LEU A 2 -4.42 -8.41 17.46
CA LEU A 2 -4.00 -9.83 17.43
C LEU A 2 -2.49 -10.04 17.28
N SER A 3 -1.81 -9.24 16.44
CA SER A 3 -0.38 -9.41 16.17
C SER A 3 0.53 -8.84 17.26
N GLY A 4 -0.01 -8.00 18.16
CA GLY A 4 0.77 -7.29 19.17
C GLY A 4 1.82 -6.35 18.57
N GLY A 5 1.47 -5.62 17.51
CA GLY A 5 2.38 -4.69 16.81
C GLY A 5 3.39 -5.34 15.86
N ARG A 6 3.31 -6.66 15.60
CA ARG A 6 4.27 -7.39 14.74
C ARG A 6 3.91 -7.43 13.26
N LEU A 7 2.82 -6.77 12.85
CA LEU A 7 2.39 -6.76 11.46
C LEU A 7 3.06 -5.60 10.70
N VAL A 8 3.57 -5.91 9.50
CA VAL A 8 3.99 -4.93 8.49
C VAL A 8 3.20 -5.20 7.22
N LEU A 9 2.60 -4.17 6.64
CA LEU A 9 1.83 -4.27 5.41
C LEU A 9 2.74 -4.05 4.19
N GLY A 10 3.14 -5.13 3.52
CA GLY A 10 3.83 -5.06 2.24
C GLY A 10 2.85 -4.76 1.10
N VAL A 11 3.11 -3.71 0.31
CA VAL A 11 2.25 -3.30 -0.81
C VAL A 11 3.05 -3.23 -2.11
N GLY A 12 2.68 -4.08 -3.06
CA GLY A 12 3.11 -3.99 -4.46
C GLY A 12 1.96 -3.57 -5.36
N ILE A 13 2.27 -3.05 -6.56
CA ILE A 13 1.23 -2.59 -7.51
C ILE A 13 0.55 -3.73 -8.28
N GLY A 14 1.02 -4.97 -8.12
CA GLY A 14 0.61 -6.12 -8.93
C GLY A 14 1.13 -6.08 -10.37
N TRP A 15 1.57 -7.23 -10.89
CA TRP A 15 2.10 -7.37 -12.25
C TRP A 15 1.24 -8.27 -13.14
N ALA A 16 0.44 -9.15 -12.54
CA ALA A 16 -0.35 -10.15 -13.24
C ALA A 16 -1.60 -9.53 -13.87
N ARG A 17 -1.59 -9.33 -15.20
CA ARG A 17 -2.73 -8.75 -15.94
C ARG A 17 -4.01 -9.57 -15.77
N GLN A 18 -3.88 -10.88 -15.62
CA GLN A 18 -4.98 -11.82 -15.46
C GLN A 18 -5.77 -11.58 -14.17
N GLU A 19 -5.11 -11.18 -13.08
CA GLU A 19 -5.80 -10.83 -11.83
C GLU A 19 -6.67 -9.58 -12.01
N TYR A 20 -6.18 -8.59 -12.76
CA TYR A 20 -6.93 -7.38 -13.08
C TYR A 20 -8.11 -7.66 -14.02
N GLU A 21 -7.90 -8.49 -15.04
CA GLU A 21 -8.94 -8.93 -15.97
C GLU A 21 -10.05 -9.70 -15.25
N ALA A 22 -9.70 -10.62 -14.35
CA ALA A 22 -10.66 -11.37 -13.55
C ALA A 22 -11.55 -10.48 -12.67
N LEU A 23 -11.02 -9.33 -12.24
CA LEU A 23 -11.73 -8.32 -11.45
C LEU A 23 -12.42 -7.24 -12.31
N GLY A 24 -12.28 -7.29 -13.64
CA GLY A 24 -12.82 -6.28 -14.55
C GLY A 24 -12.15 -4.90 -14.42
N ILE A 25 -10.93 -4.84 -13.89
CA ILE A 25 -10.21 -3.59 -13.62
C ILE A 25 -9.24 -3.31 -14.78
N PRO A 26 -9.29 -2.13 -15.43
CA PRO A 26 -8.31 -1.78 -16.47
C PRO A 26 -6.87 -1.76 -15.93
N PHE A 27 -6.01 -2.63 -16.46
CA PHE A 27 -4.63 -2.82 -15.96
C PHE A 27 -3.77 -1.56 -15.91
N HIS A 28 -4.02 -0.60 -16.81
CA HIS A 28 -3.27 0.66 -16.85
C HIS A 28 -3.58 1.59 -15.66
N LEU A 29 -4.70 1.36 -14.95
CA LEU A 29 -5.09 2.14 -13.78
C LEU A 29 -4.44 1.67 -12.47
N ARG A 30 -3.79 0.49 -12.47
CA ARG A 30 -3.26 -0.14 -11.24
C ARG A 30 -2.46 0.80 -10.35
N GLY A 31 -1.55 1.60 -10.94
CA GLY A 31 -0.71 2.52 -10.18
C GLY A 31 -1.52 3.61 -9.47
N LYS A 32 -2.52 4.18 -10.17
CA LYS A 32 -3.43 5.20 -9.64
C LYS A 32 -4.34 4.63 -8.57
N LEU A 33 -4.88 3.43 -8.78
CA LEU A 33 -5.73 2.75 -7.80
C LEU A 33 -4.94 2.41 -6.53
N THR A 34 -3.70 1.92 -6.65
CA THR A 34 -2.84 1.71 -5.48
C THR A 34 -2.60 3.00 -4.70
N ASP A 35 -2.34 4.13 -5.38
CA ASP A 35 -2.16 5.43 -4.70
C ASP A 35 -3.43 5.85 -3.94
N GLN A 36 -4.61 5.67 -4.55
CA GLN A 36 -5.89 5.98 -3.91
C GLN A 36 -6.14 5.11 -2.68
N HIS A 37 -5.90 3.80 -2.77
CA HIS A 37 -6.08 2.89 -1.64
C HIS A 37 -5.10 3.18 -0.50
N LEU A 38 -3.83 3.49 -0.80
CA LEU A 38 -2.85 3.88 0.22
C LEU A 38 -3.27 5.15 0.94
N GLN A 39 -3.76 6.15 0.22
CA GLN A 39 -4.29 7.37 0.84
C GLN A 39 -5.48 7.07 1.75
N GLN A 40 -6.44 6.25 1.30
CA GLN A 40 -7.61 5.87 2.10
C GLN A 40 -7.23 5.13 3.38
N ILE A 41 -6.28 4.19 3.29
CA ILE A 41 -5.77 3.46 4.45
C ILE A 41 -5.13 4.43 5.47
N ARG A 42 -4.31 5.38 5.00
CA ARG A 42 -3.68 6.38 5.88
C ARG A 42 -4.71 7.24 6.59
N THR A 43 -5.67 7.80 5.85
CA THR A 43 -6.74 8.60 6.43
C THR A 43 -7.59 7.79 7.42
N ALA A 44 -7.91 6.53 7.11
CA ALA A 44 -8.69 5.68 8.01
C ALA A 44 -7.97 5.37 9.33
N TRP A 45 -6.64 5.31 9.34
CA TRP A 45 -5.85 5.08 10.56
C TRP A 45 -5.57 6.36 11.36
N GLU A 46 -5.64 7.53 10.74
CA GLU A 46 -5.53 8.82 11.44
C GLU A 46 -6.78 9.10 12.29
N ASP A 47 -7.95 8.69 11.83
CA ASP A 47 -9.26 8.98 12.45
C ASP A 47 -9.64 8.04 13.61
N ASP A 48 -8.81 7.05 13.96
CA ASP A 48 -9.15 6.05 14.97
C ASP A 48 -8.24 6.11 16.20
N ALA A 49 -8.81 6.59 17.30
CA ALA A 49 -8.16 6.74 18.60
C ALA A 49 -7.63 5.43 19.20
N ASP A 50 -8.05 4.27 18.68
CA ASP A 50 -7.61 2.95 19.17
C ASP A 50 -6.28 2.49 18.53
N HIS A 51 -5.79 3.17 17.47
CA HIS A 51 -4.46 2.95 16.88
C HIS A 51 -3.37 3.67 17.67
N SER A 52 -3.26 3.37 18.97
CA SER A 52 -2.29 3.94 19.92
C SER A 52 -0.81 3.76 19.54
N SER A 53 -0.50 3.12 18.40
CA SER A 53 0.84 2.90 17.87
C SER A 53 1.16 3.63 16.55
N GLY A 54 0.30 4.53 16.06
CA GLY A 54 0.58 5.31 14.84
C GLY A 54 0.32 4.58 13.51
N GLY A 55 -0.66 3.67 13.49
CA GLY A 55 -1.02 2.84 12.32
C GLY A 55 -0.13 1.61 12.13
N ILE A 56 -0.45 0.78 11.14
CA ILE A 56 0.39 -0.38 10.74
C ILE A 56 1.45 0.12 9.74
N PRO A 57 2.74 -0.17 9.92
CA PRO A 57 3.76 0.24 8.95
C PRO A 57 3.50 -0.33 7.56
N ILE A 58 3.65 0.50 6.52
CA ILE A 58 3.50 0.14 5.11
C ILE A 58 4.87 0.14 4.44
N TRP A 59 5.22 -1.00 3.83
CA TRP A 59 6.42 -1.12 2.99
C TRP A 59 6.01 -1.19 1.53
N VAL A 60 6.50 -0.26 0.73
CA VAL A 60 6.17 -0.19 -0.70
C VAL A 60 7.21 -0.95 -1.52
N GLY A 61 6.75 -1.92 -2.29
CA GLY A 61 7.58 -2.76 -3.15
C GLY A 61 7.65 -2.28 -4.61
N GLY A 62 8.76 -2.59 -5.27
CA GLY A 62 8.91 -2.49 -6.73
C GLY A 62 10.04 -1.58 -7.20
N MET A 63 10.40 -1.71 -8.47
CA MET A 63 11.66 -1.16 -9.02
C MET A 63 11.53 0.14 -9.81
N SER A 64 10.33 0.67 -9.97
CA SER A 64 10.11 1.90 -10.75
C SER A 64 10.28 3.17 -9.90
N ASP A 65 10.60 4.30 -10.53
CA ASP A 65 10.55 5.61 -9.87
C ASP A 65 9.17 5.90 -9.27
N ALA A 66 8.10 5.39 -9.87
CA ALA A 66 6.76 5.52 -9.32
C ALA A 66 6.60 4.76 -8.00
N ALA A 67 7.27 3.59 -7.84
CA ALA A 67 7.29 2.85 -6.59
C ALA A 67 8.08 3.61 -5.51
N LEU A 68 9.26 4.16 -5.86
CA LEU A 68 10.03 5.01 -4.95
C LEU A 68 9.24 6.25 -4.50
N ARG A 69 8.60 6.95 -5.45
CA ARG A 69 7.73 8.11 -5.12
C ARG A 69 6.53 7.74 -4.25
N ARG A 70 6.04 6.50 -4.36
CA ARG A 70 4.94 5.98 -3.53
C ARG A 70 5.44 5.63 -2.13
N ALA A 71 6.63 5.03 -2.01
CA ALA A 71 7.27 4.81 -0.71
C ALA A 71 7.45 6.12 0.04
N VAL A 72 8.00 7.16 -0.60
CA VAL A 72 8.19 8.48 0.01
C VAL A 72 6.88 9.12 0.45
N ARG A 73 5.79 8.93 -0.30
CA ARG A 73 4.50 9.57 0.01
C ARG A 73 3.68 8.83 1.05
N TYR A 74 3.74 7.50 1.08
CA TYR A 74 2.74 6.68 1.76
C TYR A 74 3.32 5.56 2.62
N GLY A 75 4.63 5.33 2.64
CA GLY A 75 5.26 4.20 3.32
C GLY A 75 6.40 4.60 4.25
N GLU A 76 6.69 3.74 5.22
CA GLU A 76 7.82 3.87 6.13
C GLU A 76 9.10 3.25 5.55
N ALA A 77 8.97 2.38 4.55
CA ALA A 77 10.11 1.79 3.86
C ALA A 77 9.81 1.49 2.39
N TRP A 78 10.90 1.35 1.64
CA TRP A 78 10.89 0.82 0.29
C TRP A 78 11.57 -0.56 0.28
N HIS A 79 10.95 -1.53 -0.39
CA HIS A 79 11.49 -2.87 -0.57
C HIS A 79 11.81 -3.10 -2.06
N PRO A 80 13.08 -3.26 -2.45
CA PRO A 80 13.41 -3.67 -3.81
C PRO A 80 12.87 -5.09 -4.02
N ALA A 81 12.06 -5.28 -5.06
CA ALA A 81 11.41 -6.56 -5.36
C ALA A 81 11.88 -7.06 -6.73
#